data_AF-A0A5N4D6A3-F1
#
_entry.id   AF-A0A5N4D6A3-F1
#
_cell.length_a   1.000
_cell.length_b   1.000
_cell.length_c   1.000
_cell.angle_alpha   90.00
_cell.angle_beta   90.00
_cell.angle_gamma   90.00
#
_symmetry.space_group_name_H-M   'P 1'
#
loop_
_entity.id
_entity.type
_entity.pdbx_description
1 polymer ?
#
loop_
_entity_poly.entity_id
_entity_poly.type
_entity_poly.pdbx_seq_one_letter_code
_entity_poly.pdbx_strand_id
1 'polypeptide(L)'
;MSYFALYPRGLGKMSLPGTHLGYVSGGQGITRGVPSTDMLPEAGSLWLLRLLRDIQLAQFYRPILEELNVTRPEHFDFVRPEDLDGIGMGRPAQRRLAEALKRHRSGLKSKNWVYKILGGFASGQKETTSPSGSLLSLPEPDGGLKCLIPDSAVCRGELLGSGCFGVVHRGLWTLPSGQTVPVAVKSLRVGPEGPEGSELGDFLREVSVMMNLEHPHVLRLHGLVLGQPLQMVMELAPLGSLHARLTAPPPTPPLPVALLCLFLRQLAGAMVYLGARGLVHRDLATRNLLLASPRTIKVADFGLVRPLSGARGRYVMGGPRRIPFAWCAPESLRQGAFSSASDVWMFGVTLWEMFSGGEEPWARVPPYLILQRLEKDRARLPRPPLCSRALYALALRCWAPHPADRPTFSDLEGLLQEVGTPASPDTISHPFLLNLQAWPPEGRCVRDVTEPGALRMEPGDPITVIEGSPDSTTWKGQNGRTLKVGNFPASAVTLKGLQDGGGRRGLSEALSLQVELSVHGVTHQECQLALRATGGDVVSAIRNLKVDQLFYLSSWSRAECRRILERYQWDLSAASRYVLARP
;
A
#
# COMPACT_ATOMS: atom_id res chain seq x y z
N MET A 1 5.68 -21.88 -7.05
CA MET A 1 5.79 -21.83 -8.52
C MET A 1 5.37 -20.44 -8.97
N SER A 2 6.32 -19.70 -9.51
CA SER A 2 6.26 -18.27 -9.83
C SER A 2 5.63 -18.02 -11.21
N TYR A 3 4.96 -16.87 -11.38
CA TYR A 3 4.35 -16.45 -12.65
C TYR A 3 5.42 -16.10 -13.69
N PHE A 4 5.30 -16.71 -14.88
CA PHE A 4 5.97 -16.28 -16.10
C PHE A 4 5.22 -15.10 -16.73
N ALA A 5 5.98 -14.11 -17.19
CA ALA A 5 5.56 -13.03 -18.05
C ALA A 5 5.14 -13.55 -19.43
N LEU A 6 4.13 -12.93 -20.04
CA LEU A 6 3.83 -13.08 -21.46
C LEU A 6 3.70 -11.69 -22.10
N TYR A 7 4.59 -11.40 -23.05
CA TYR A 7 4.38 -10.42 -24.11
C TYR A 7 3.95 -11.14 -25.41
N PRO A 8 3.33 -10.46 -26.39
CA PRO A 8 2.49 -11.11 -27.39
C PRO A 8 3.08 -11.16 -28.82
N ARG A 9 2.47 -12.08 -29.61
CA ARG A 9 2.35 -12.22 -31.09
C ARG A 9 3.47 -12.88 -31.91
N GLY A 10 3.10 -13.97 -32.59
CA GLY A 10 3.07 -13.99 -34.07
C GLY A 10 3.78 -15.12 -34.81
N LEU A 11 2.97 -16.03 -35.40
CA LEU A 11 3.14 -16.79 -36.66
C LEU A 11 4.24 -17.88 -36.79
N GLY A 12 3.79 -19.10 -37.13
CA GLY A 12 4.61 -20.16 -37.72
C GLY A 12 3.94 -21.54 -37.67
N LYS A 13 3.62 -22.13 -38.84
CA LYS A 13 2.82 -23.35 -39.06
C LYS A 13 3.57 -24.68 -38.77
N MET A 14 2.77 -25.75 -38.64
CA MET A 14 2.87 -27.09 -39.29
C MET A 14 3.13 -28.37 -38.44
N SER A 15 2.09 -29.24 -38.44
CA SER A 15 2.01 -30.71 -38.64
C SER A 15 2.51 -31.76 -37.59
N LEU A 16 1.55 -32.43 -36.93
CA LEU A 16 1.20 -33.91 -36.84
C LEU A 16 2.30 -35.02 -36.69
N PRO A 17 1.98 -36.29 -36.31
CA PRO A 17 0.98 -36.89 -35.37
C PRO A 17 1.45 -38.14 -34.55
N GLY A 18 0.59 -38.65 -33.63
CA GLY A 18 0.41 -40.08 -33.20
C GLY A 18 1.49 -40.71 -32.29
N THR A 19 1.28 -41.72 -31.43
CA THR A 19 0.13 -42.56 -31.01
C THR A 19 0.58 -43.50 -29.86
N HIS A 20 -0.34 -43.86 -28.96
CA HIS A 20 -0.44 -45.09 -28.14
C HIS A 20 0.68 -45.60 -27.19
N LEU A 21 0.29 -45.79 -25.92
CA LEU A 21 0.85 -46.75 -24.96
C LEU A 21 -0.25 -47.78 -24.60
N GLY A 22 0.13 -49.06 -24.59
CA GLY A 22 -0.69 -50.20 -24.18
C GLY A 22 -0.13 -50.94 -22.96
N TYR A 23 -1.06 -51.32 -22.07
CA TYR A 23 -1.20 -52.51 -21.21
C TYR A 23 -0.03 -53.41 -20.78
N VAL A 24 -0.08 -53.89 -19.51
CA VAL A 24 -0.25 -55.30 -19.00
C VAL A 24 -0.03 -55.23 -17.45
N SER A 25 -0.89 -55.61 -16.49
CA SER A 25 -1.68 -56.83 -16.10
C SER A 25 -1.05 -57.69 -14.97
N GLY A 26 -1.92 -58.20 -14.07
CA GLY A 26 -1.68 -59.27 -13.06
C GLY A 26 -1.86 -58.80 -11.59
N GLY A 27 -2.60 -59.43 -10.67
CA GLY A 27 -3.35 -60.69 -10.60
C GLY A 27 -4.04 -60.82 -9.21
N GLN A 28 -5.02 -61.72 -9.07
CA GLN A 28 -6.02 -61.85 -7.99
C GLN A 28 -5.56 -62.64 -6.73
N GLY A 29 -6.29 -62.47 -5.60
CA GLY A 29 -6.38 -63.40 -4.48
C GLY A 29 -7.48 -63.04 -3.46
N ILE A 30 -8.38 -63.98 -3.13
CA ILE A 30 -9.65 -63.84 -2.40
C ILE A 30 -9.52 -64.29 -0.92
N THR A 31 -10.21 -63.64 0.03
CA THR A 31 -10.84 -64.28 1.22
C THR A 31 -12.03 -63.43 1.74
N ARG A 32 -13.09 -64.12 2.19
CA ARG A 32 -14.40 -63.57 2.64
C ARG A 32 -14.42 -63.23 4.13
N GLY A 33 -15.10 -62.13 4.51
CA GLY A 33 -15.55 -61.84 5.88
C GLY A 33 -16.52 -60.64 5.95
N VAL A 34 -17.77 -60.91 6.36
CA VAL A 34 -18.88 -60.07 6.90
C VAL A 34 -18.90 -58.53 6.64
N PRO A 35 -20.04 -57.95 6.17
CA PRO A 35 -20.13 -56.51 5.88
C PRO A 35 -20.36 -55.69 7.15
N SER A 36 -19.58 -54.62 7.33
CA SER A 36 -19.86 -53.59 8.33
C SER A 36 -19.58 -52.19 7.77
N THR A 37 -20.68 -51.45 7.63
CA THR A 37 -20.87 -50.01 7.91
C THR A 37 -19.95 -48.95 7.29
N ASP A 38 -20.59 -48.12 6.45
CA ASP A 38 -20.46 -46.66 6.36
C ASP A 38 -19.09 -46.05 6.02
N MET A 39 -18.83 -45.94 4.72
CA MET A 39 -17.99 -44.87 4.17
C MET A 39 -18.86 -43.63 3.94
N LEU A 40 -18.76 -42.65 4.83
CA LEU A 40 -19.29 -41.29 4.65
C LEU A 40 -18.69 -40.65 3.38
N PRO A 41 -19.49 -40.10 2.45
CA PRO A 41 -18.97 -39.35 1.30
C PRO A 41 -18.51 -37.95 1.69
N GLU A 42 -17.56 -37.41 0.92
CA GLU A 42 -17.02 -36.05 1.00
C GLU A 42 -18.09 -34.97 1.23
N ALA A 43 -17.77 -33.98 2.07
CA ALA A 43 -18.72 -33.01 2.66
C ALA A 43 -19.60 -32.24 1.66
N GLY A 44 -19.19 -32.12 0.39
CA GLY A 44 -19.91 -31.37 -0.64
C GLY A 44 -21.17 -32.04 -1.23
N SER A 45 -21.37 -33.35 -1.04
CA SER A 45 -22.45 -34.12 -1.70
C SER A 45 -23.57 -34.62 -0.76
N LEU A 46 -23.45 -34.34 0.54
CA LEU A 46 -24.43 -34.72 1.57
C LEU A 46 -25.81 -34.07 1.38
N TRP A 47 -25.88 -32.87 0.80
CA TRP A 47 -27.16 -32.18 0.57
C TRP A 47 -28.02 -32.95 -0.45
N LEU A 48 -27.40 -33.46 -1.52
CA LEU A 48 -28.08 -34.18 -2.60
C LEU A 48 -28.58 -35.54 -2.09
N LEU A 49 -27.75 -36.26 -1.33
CA LEU A 49 -28.15 -37.54 -0.73
C LEU A 49 -29.32 -37.37 0.25
N ARG A 50 -29.30 -36.31 1.08
CA ARG A 50 -30.40 -35.99 2.01
C ARG A 50 -31.68 -35.64 1.25
N LEU A 51 -31.61 -34.74 0.27
CA LEU A 51 -32.75 -34.34 -0.56
C LEU A 51 -33.38 -35.56 -1.25
N LEU A 52 -32.57 -36.40 -1.87
CA LEU A 52 -33.03 -37.59 -2.58
C LEU A 52 -33.63 -38.63 -1.63
N ARG A 53 -33.08 -38.80 -0.41
CA ARG A 53 -33.66 -39.70 0.59
C ARG A 53 -35.04 -39.24 1.05
N ASP A 54 -35.21 -37.94 1.26
CA ASP A 54 -36.48 -37.35 1.73
C ASP A 54 -37.62 -37.52 0.71
N ILE A 55 -37.29 -37.66 -0.57
CA ILE A 55 -38.25 -37.93 -1.64
C ILE A 55 -38.22 -39.36 -2.18
N GLN A 56 -37.52 -40.28 -1.48
CA GLN A 56 -37.42 -41.71 -1.83
C GLN A 56 -36.81 -41.96 -3.23
N LEU A 57 -35.80 -41.16 -3.59
CA LEU A 57 -35.02 -41.24 -4.83
C LEU A 57 -33.51 -41.44 -4.58
N ALA A 58 -33.12 -41.93 -3.40
CA ALA A 58 -31.71 -42.11 -3.01
C ALA A 58 -30.93 -43.04 -3.96
N GLN A 59 -31.60 -43.97 -4.64
CA GLN A 59 -31.01 -44.83 -5.67
C GLN A 59 -30.44 -44.05 -6.86
N PHE A 60 -30.93 -42.84 -7.13
CA PHE A 60 -30.44 -41.97 -8.21
C PHE A 60 -29.27 -41.08 -7.77
N TYR A 61 -28.79 -41.19 -6.52
CA TYR A 61 -27.70 -40.37 -6.01
C TYR A 61 -26.41 -40.52 -6.82
N ARG A 62 -25.96 -41.76 -7.06
CA ARG A 62 -24.75 -42.01 -7.85
C ARG A 62 -24.91 -41.61 -9.32
N PRO A 63 -25.99 -42.00 -10.03
CA PRO A 63 -26.19 -41.55 -11.41
C PRO A 63 -26.23 -40.02 -11.57
N ILE A 64 -26.88 -39.30 -10.65
CA ILE A 64 -26.94 -37.83 -10.70
C ILE A 64 -25.55 -37.20 -10.44
N LEU A 65 -24.77 -37.79 -9.53
CA LEU A 65 -23.44 -37.28 -9.17
C LEU A 65 -22.37 -37.64 -10.21
N GLU A 66 -22.35 -38.87 -10.69
CA GLU A 66 -21.27 -39.45 -11.50
C GLU A 66 -21.56 -39.31 -13.01
N GLU A 67 -22.82 -39.45 -13.45
CA GLU A 67 -23.19 -39.38 -14.86
C GLU A 67 -23.66 -37.98 -15.27
N LEU A 68 -24.41 -37.28 -14.41
CA LEU A 68 -24.87 -35.90 -14.68
C LEU A 68 -23.98 -34.82 -14.08
N ASN A 69 -22.96 -35.20 -13.29
CA ASN A 69 -22.00 -34.31 -12.64
C ASN A 69 -22.64 -33.19 -11.80
N VAL A 70 -23.78 -33.50 -11.17
CA VAL A 70 -24.54 -32.56 -10.34
C VAL A 70 -24.01 -32.59 -8.91
N THR A 71 -23.13 -31.64 -8.60
CA THR A 71 -22.55 -31.47 -7.27
C THR A 71 -23.21 -30.36 -6.46
N ARG A 72 -24.01 -29.48 -7.11
CA ARG A 72 -24.68 -28.33 -6.47
C ARG A 72 -26.13 -28.14 -6.97
N PRO A 73 -27.04 -27.50 -6.19
CA PRO A 73 -28.45 -27.31 -6.57
C PRO A 73 -28.66 -26.51 -7.86
N GLU A 74 -27.72 -25.64 -8.22
CA GLU A 74 -27.76 -24.81 -9.44
C GLU A 74 -27.40 -25.62 -10.69
N HIS A 75 -26.70 -26.76 -10.54
CA HIS A 75 -26.38 -27.62 -11.69
C HIS A 75 -27.66 -28.22 -12.29
N PHE A 76 -28.72 -28.38 -11.49
CA PHE A 76 -30.03 -28.80 -11.99
C PHE A 76 -30.70 -27.78 -12.93
N ASP A 77 -30.22 -26.54 -13.03
CA ASP A 77 -30.70 -25.58 -14.04
C ASP A 77 -30.24 -25.94 -15.45
N PHE A 78 -29.21 -26.80 -15.55
CA PHE A 78 -28.64 -27.27 -16.81
C PHE A 78 -28.99 -28.72 -17.13
N VAL A 79 -29.65 -29.42 -16.21
CA VAL A 79 -30.13 -30.79 -16.40
C VAL A 79 -31.50 -30.76 -17.07
N ARG A 80 -31.59 -31.32 -18.27
CA ARG A 80 -32.82 -31.41 -19.04
C ARG A 80 -33.61 -32.67 -18.68
N PRO A 81 -34.92 -32.72 -18.90
CA PRO A 81 -35.72 -33.93 -18.65
C PRO A 81 -35.17 -35.18 -19.36
N GLU A 82 -34.60 -35.01 -20.55
CA GLU A 82 -34.01 -36.10 -21.33
C GLU A 82 -32.74 -36.66 -20.67
N ASP A 83 -31.99 -35.84 -19.94
CA ASP A 83 -30.80 -36.27 -19.19
C ASP A 83 -31.21 -37.13 -17.98
N LEU A 84 -32.37 -36.81 -17.36
CA LEU A 84 -32.95 -37.60 -16.27
C LEU A 84 -33.56 -38.91 -16.77
N ASP A 85 -34.14 -38.91 -17.97
CA ASP A 85 -34.56 -40.15 -18.64
C ASP A 85 -33.33 -41.05 -18.90
N GLY A 86 -32.19 -40.47 -19.28
CA GLY A 86 -30.93 -41.17 -19.53
C GLY A 86 -30.37 -41.94 -18.33
N ILE A 87 -30.58 -41.46 -17.10
CA ILE A 87 -30.23 -42.16 -15.85
C ILE A 87 -31.35 -43.08 -15.32
N GLY A 88 -32.37 -43.35 -16.14
CA GLY A 88 -33.48 -44.25 -15.79
C GLY A 88 -34.53 -43.64 -14.85
N MET A 89 -34.57 -42.31 -14.70
CA MET A 89 -35.53 -41.64 -13.82
C MET A 89 -36.85 -41.38 -14.54
N GLY A 90 -37.91 -42.15 -14.22
CA GLY A 90 -39.23 -41.96 -14.82
C GLY A 90 -39.91 -40.63 -14.45
N ARG A 91 -40.84 -40.16 -15.29
CA ARG A 91 -41.58 -38.88 -15.13
C ARG A 91 -42.16 -38.62 -13.73
N PRO A 92 -42.73 -39.60 -13.00
CA PRO A 92 -43.21 -39.36 -11.62
C PRO A 92 -42.07 -39.04 -10.64
N ALA A 93 -40.89 -39.64 -10.81
CA ALA A 93 -39.71 -39.35 -10.01
C ALA A 93 -39.13 -37.96 -10.34
N GLN A 94 -39.04 -37.61 -11.62
CA GLN A 94 -38.59 -36.28 -12.06
C GLN A 94 -39.46 -35.15 -11.49
N ARG A 95 -40.79 -35.33 -11.46
CA ARG A 95 -41.71 -34.35 -10.87
C ARG A 95 -41.47 -34.17 -9.36
N ARG A 96 -41.28 -35.26 -8.62
CA ARG A 96 -40.95 -35.21 -7.19
C ARG A 96 -39.61 -34.51 -6.94
N LEU A 97 -38.61 -34.78 -7.78
CA LEU A 97 -37.30 -34.12 -7.71
C LEU A 97 -37.41 -32.62 -8.01
N ALA A 98 -38.12 -32.23 -9.07
CA ALA A 98 -38.33 -30.82 -9.41
C ALA A 98 -39.07 -30.06 -8.30
N GLU A 99 -40.09 -30.67 -7.69
CA GLU A 99 -40.82 -30.08 -6.57
C GLU A 99 -39.94 -29.97 -5.31
N ALA A 100 -39.14 -31.00 -5.02
CA ALA A 100 -38.17 -30.98 -3.92
C ALA A 100 -37.10 -29.91 -4.13
N LEU A 101 -36.58 -29.74 -5.35
CA LEU A 101 -35.63 -28.70 -5.70
C LEU A 101 -36.26 -27.31 -5.60
N LYS A 102 -37.53 -27.15 -5.99
CA LYS A 102 -38.27 -25.90 -5.80
C LYS A 102 -38.45 -25.58 -4.31
N ARG A 103 -38.72 -26.58 -3.47
CA ARG A 103 -38.80 -26.47 -1.99
C ARG A 103 -37.43 -26.21 -1.36
N HIS A 104 -36.37 -26.84 -1.87
CA HIS A 104 -35.00 -26.64 -1.43
C HIS A 104 -34.51 -25.23 -1.78
N ARG A 105 -34.79 -24.75 -3.01
CA ARG A 105 -34.48 -23.37 -3.46
C ARG A 105 -35.29 -22.31 -2.75
N SER A 106 -36.55 -22.59 -2.41
CA SER A 106 -37.37 -21.69 -1.56
C SER A 106 -36.95 -21.73 -0.08
N GLY A 107 -36.42 -22.86 0.39
CA GLY A 107 -35.73 -22.99 1.68
C GLY A 107 -34.38 -22.28 1.74
N LEU A 108 -33.65 -22.17 0.61
CA LEU A 108 -32.45 -21.33 0.47
C LEU A 108 -32.78 -19.83 0.38
N LYS A 109 -33.99 -19.46 -0.09
CA LYS A 109 -34.47 -18.06 -0.12
C LYS A 109 -35.01 -17.55 1.22
N SER A 110 -34.96 -18.37 2.27
CA SER A 110 -35.24 -17.92 3.63
C SER A 110 -34.20 -18.49 4.59
N LYS A 111 -33.16 -17.70 4.86
CA LYS A 111 -32.68 -17.49 6.22
C LYS A 111 -31.79 -16.26 6.28
N ASN A 112 -32.43 -15.21 6.77
CA ASN A 112 -31.93 -14.00 7.43
C ASN A 112 -30.92 -14.30 8.57
N TRP A 113 -29.86 -15.04 8.28
CA TRP A 113 -28.72 -15.21 9.18
C TRP A 113 -27.96 -13.89 9.32
N VAL A 114 -27.81 -13.14 8.22
CA VAL A 114 -27.02 -11.90 8.21
C VAL A 114 -27.75 -10.83 9.05
N TYR A 115 -29.08 -10.75 8.95
CA TYR A 115 -29.88 -9.87 9.81
C TYR A 115 -29.91 -10.31 11.28
N LYS A 116 -29.77 -11.61 11.59
CA LYS A 116 -29.62 -12.09 12.98
C LYS A 116 -28.26 -11.75 13.59
N ILE A 117 -27.18 -11.78 12.81
CA ILE A 117 -25.86 -11.31 13.26
C ILE A 117 -25.85 -9.78 13.41
N LEU A 118 -26.47 -9.05 12.48
CA LEU A 118 -26.60 -7.59 12.56
C LEU A 118 -27.53 -7.13 13.70
N GLY A 119 -28.59 -7.89 14.01
CA GLY A 119 -29.49 -7.62 15.14
C GLY A 119 -28.97 -8.13 16.49
N GLY A 120 -28.01 -9.07 16.50
CA GLY A 120 -27.44 -9.67 17.72
C GLY A 120 -26.40 -8.81 18.43
N PHE A 121 -25.98 -7.68 17.86
CA PHE A 121 -25.11 -6.70 18.53
C PHE A 121 -25.89 -5.71 19.41
N ALA A 122 -27.21 -5.80 19.46
CA ALA A 122 -28.04 -5.14 20.45
C ALA A 122 -28.45 -6.13 21.54
N SER A 123 -27.80 -6.09 22.70
CA SER A 123 -28.54 -6.22 23.98
C SER A 123 -27.64 -5.99 25.17
N GLY A 124 -28.14 -5.15 26.06
CA GLY A 124 -27.62 -4.96 27.39
C GLY A 124 -28.46 -3.98 28.19
N GLN A 125 -29.79 -4.13 28.23
CA GLN A 125 -30.55 -3.78 29.42
C GLN A 125 -31.95 -4.40 29.46
N LYS A 126 -32.29 -4.78 30.69
CA LYS A 126 -33.40 -5.63 31.15
C LYS A 126 -34.68 -4.80 31.23
N GLU A 127 -35.81 -5.43 30.89
CA GLU A 127 -37.16 -4.90 31.05
C GLU A 127 -37.45 -4.45 32.49
N THR A 128 -38.08 -3.28 32.66
CA THR A 128 -39.18 -3.06 33.61
C THR A 128 -40.09 -1.90 33.14
N THR A 129 -41.38 -2.21 32.94
CA THR A 129 -42.63 -1.42 33.06
C THR A 129 -42.66 0.13 32.94
N SER A 130 -43.58 0.62 32.08
CA SER A 130 -43.99 2.01 31.73
C SER A 130 -44.79 2.78 32.83
N PRO A 131 -45.30 4.04 32.65
CA PRO A 131 -45.32 4.94 31.47
C PRO A 131 -45.12 6.48 31.70
N SER A 132 -45.12 7.22 30.57
CA SER A 132 -45.39 8.67 30.37
C SER A 132 -44.26 9.71 30.55
N GLY A 133 -44.03 10.50 29.49
CA GLY A 133 -43.28 11.77 29.54
C GLY A 133 -42.58 12.15 28.23
N SER A 134 -43.07 13.20 27.59
CA SER A 134 -42.72 13.74 26.27
C SER A 134 -41.27 14.19 26.05
N LEU A 135 -40.81 13.99 24.80
CA LEU A 135 -39.89 14.81 23.98
C LEU A 135 -38.52 15.23 24.55
N LEU A 136 -37.45 14.68 23.98
CA LEU A 136 -36.37 15.38 23.26
C LEU A 136 -35.38 14.33 22.71
N SER A 137 -35.48 14.01 21.42
CA SER A 137 -34.67 12.98 20.75
C SER A 137 -33.32 13.54 20.28
N LEU A 138 -32.25 13.16 20.97
CA LEU A 138 -30.88 13.16 20.43
C LEU A 138 -30.70 11.89 19.55
N PRO A 139 -30.00 11.96 18.42
CA PRO A 139 -29.79 10.78 17.57
C PRO A 139 -28.72 9.86 18.19
N GLU A 140 -29.17 8.70 18.68
CA GLU A 140 -28.31 7.56 19.03
C GLU A 140 -27.55 7.02 17.80
N PRO A 141 -26.30 6.54 17.93
CA PRO A 141 -25.53 6.00 16.82
C PRO A 141 -26.02 4.58 16.47
N ASP A 142 -26.68 4.47 15.32
CA ASP A 142 -27.28 3.24 14.78
C ASP A 142 -26.22 2.18 14.38
N GLY A 143 -26.34 0.97 14.94
CA GLY A 143 -25.38 -0.13 14.89
C GLY A 143 -25.59 -1.16 13.76
N GLY A 144 -26.23 -0.78 12.65
CA GLY A 144 -26.40 -1.61 11.44
C GLY A 144 -25.39 -1.29 10.32
N LEU A 145 -25.14 -2.24 9.40
CA LEU A 145 -24.42 -1.94 8.16
C LEU A 145 -25.23 -0.95 7.31
N LYS A 146 -24.84 0.32 7.31
CA LYS A 146 -25.56 1.43 6.65
C LYS A 146 -25.81 1.30 5.14
N CYS A 147 -25.17 0.36 4.43
CA CYS A 147 -25.33 0.28 2.97
C CYS A 147 -25.23 -1.16 2.42
N LEU A 148 -26.37 -1.85 2.45
CA LEU A 148 -26.60 -3.04 1.63
C LEU A 148 -27.14 -2.60 0.26
N ILE A 149 -26.46 -3.00 -0.81
CA ILE A 149 -26.80 -2.65 -2.18
C ILE A 149 -27.51 -3.86 -2.84
N PRO A 150 -28.69 -3.68 -3.43
CA PRO A 150 -29.34 -4.73 -4.22
C PRO A 150 -28.46 -5.16 -5.41
N ASP A 151 -28.37 -6.46 -5.67
CA ASP A 151 -27.61 -6.99 -6.83
C ASP A 151 -28.09 -6.38 -8.16
N SER A 152 -29.40 -6.20 -8.31
CA SER A 152 -30.00 -5.56 -9.48
C SER A 152 -29.63 -4.08 -9.66
N ALA A 153 -29.13 -3.42 -8.62
CA ALA A 153 -28.70 -2.03 -8.69
C ALA A 153 -27.26 -1.89 -9.21
N VAL A 154 -26.52 -2.99 -9.37
CA VAL A 154 -25.12 -2.97 -9.80
C VAL A 154 -24.95 -3.73 -11.11
N CYS A 155 -24.58 -3.01 -12.16
CA CYS A 155 -24.20 -3.61 -13.43
C CYS A 155 -22.68 -3.72 -13.52
N ARG A 156 -22.16 -4.92 -13.78
CA ARG A 156 -20.72 -5.17 -13.95
C ARG A 156 -20.32 -4.96 -15.41
N GLY A 157 -19.24 -4.24 -15.62
CA GLY A 157 -18.57 -4.03 -16.90
C GLY A 157 -17.29 -4.85 -17.00
N GLU A 158 -16.26 -4.23 -17.58
CA GLU A 158 -14.98 -4.83 -17.88
C GLU A 158 -14.17 -5.22 -16.63
N LEU A 159 -13.32 -6.23 -16.79
CA LEU A 159 -12.36 -6.63 -15.77
C LEU A 159 -11.27 -5.56 -15.58
N LEU A 160 -11.12 -5.04 -14.37
CA LEU A 160 -10.06 -4.09 -14.01
C LEU A 160 -8.83 -4.79 -13.42
N GLY A 161 -9.03 -5.89 -12.70
CA GLY A 161 -7.94 -6.62 -12.08
C GLY A 161 -8.40 -7.93 -11.44
N SER A 162 -7.46 -8.85 -11.27
CA SER A 162 -7.66 -10.13 -10.59
C SER A 162 -6.47 -10.38 -9.68
N GLY A 163 -6.73 -10.77 -8.43
CA GLY A 163 -5.71 -11.00 -7.44
C GLY A 163 -6.13 -11.98 -6.35
N CYS A 164 -5.30 -12.07 -5.31
CA CYS A 164 -5.53 -12.97 -4.18
C CYS A 164 -6.85 -12.69 -3.45
N PHE A 165 -7.29 -11.43 -3.45
CA PHE A 165 -8.49 -10.97 -2.75
C PHE A 165 -9.77 -11.03 -3.59
N GLY A 166 -9.69 -11.55 -4.82
CA GLY A 166 -10.84 -11.66 -5.70
C GLY A 166 -10.63 -11.02 -7.06
N VAL A 167 -11.75 -10.77 -7.72
CA VAL A 167 -11.80 -10.21 -9.08
C VAL A 167 -12.51 -8.87 -9.02
N VAL A 168 -11.88 -7.84 -9.57
CA VAL A 168 -12.39 -6.46 -9.58
C VAL A 168 -12.85 -6.11 -10.98
N HIS A 169 -14.12 -5.76 -11.13
CA HIS A 169 -14.69 -5.25 -12.36
C HIS A 169 -14.99 -3.76 -12.21
N ARG A 170 -14.98 -3.04 -13.32
CA ARG A 170 -15.67 -1.76 -13.40
C ARG A 170 -17.16 -2.04 -13.30
N GLY A 171 -17.93 -1.11 -12.78
CA GLY A 171 -19.38 -1.23 -12.75
C GLY A 171 -20.07 0.11 -12.76
N LEU A 172 -21.39 0.02 -12.86
CA LEU A 172 -22.32 1.13 -12.72
C LEU A 172 -23.27 0.78 -11.57
N TRP A 173 -23.38 1.67 -10.59
CA TRP A 173 -24.32 1.55 -9.48
C TRP A 173 -25.45 2.56 -9.66
N THR A 174 -26.69 2.06 -9.74
CA THR A 174 -27.89 2.89 -9.74
C THR A 174 -28.29 3.21 -8.30
N LEU A 175 -28.15 4.47 -7.92
CA LEU A 175 -28.56 4.99 -6.63
C LEU A 175 -30.09 4.91 -6.47
N PRO A 176 -30.63 4.93 -5.24
CA PRO A 176 -32.08 4.99 -5.01
C PRO A 176 -32.77 6.20 -5.66
N SER A 177 -32.00 7.27 -5.92
CA SER A 177 -32.44 8.46 -6.66
C SER A 177 -32.65 8.22 -8.16
N GLY A 178 -32.27 7.05 -8.68
CA GLY A 178 -32.26 6.74 -10.12
C GLY A 178 -30.99 7.19 -10.85
N GLN A 179 -30.09 7.93 -10.19
CA GLN A 179 -28.82 8.34 -10.77
C GLN A 179 -27.83 7.17 -10.82
N THR A 180 -27.15 7.01 -11.95
CA THR A 180 -26.12 5.99 -12.12
C THR A 180 -24.72 6.58 -11.90
N VAL A 181 -23.91 5.92 -11.07
CA VAL A 181 -22.53 6.33 -10.77
C VAL A 181 -21.52 5.23 -11.10
N PRO A 182 -20.32 5.58 -11.60
CA PRO A 182 -19.27 4.60 -11.87
C PRO A 182 -18.65 4.09 -10.56
N VAL A 183 -18.47 2.76 -10.48
CA VAL A 183 -17.97 2.07 -9.29
C VAL A 183 -16.94 1.00 -9.66
N ALA A 184 -16.16 0.58 -8.67
CA ALA A 184 -15.38 -0.65 -8.74
C ALA A 184 -16.08 -1.75 -7.93
N VAL A 185 -16.30 -2.91 -8.55
CA VAL A 185 -17.01 -4.05 -7.95
C VAL A 185 -16.02 -5.19 -7.72
N LYS A 186 -15.63 -5.38 -6.46
CA LYS A 186 -14.74 -6.47 -6.06
C LYS A 186 -15.55 -7.67 -5.60
N SER A 187 -15.56 -8.72 -6.44
CA SER A 187 -16.11 -10.02 -6.09
C SER A 187 -15.11 -10.78 -5.22
N LEU A 188 -15.48 -11.08 -3.98
CA LEU A 188 -14.64 -11.78 -3.04
C LEU A 188 -14.62 -13.27 -3.36
N ARG A 189 -13.43 -13.86 -3.39
CA ARG A 189 -13.25 -15.32 -3.47
C ARG A 189 -13.56 -15.89 -2.10
N VAL A 190 -14.80 -16.29 -1.89
CA VAL A 190 -15.17 -17.14 -0.77
C VAL A 190 -15.12 -18.59 -1.26
N GLY A 191 -14.64 -19.52 -0.43
CA GLY A 191 -14.66 -20.94 -0.76
C GLY A 191 -16.10 -21.41 -1.10
N PRO A 192 -16.27 -22.60 -1.73
CA PRO A 192 -17.58 -23.14 -2.09
C PRO A 192 -18.57 -23.21 -0.90
N GLU A 193 -18.05 -23.27 0.32
CA GLU A 193 -18.81 -23.40 1.58
C GLU A 193 -19.22 -22.04 2.19
N GLY A 194 -18.84 -20.90 1.59
CA GLY A 194 -19.02 -19.59 2.23
C GLY A 194 -17.98 -19.36 3.33
N PRO A 195 -18.01 -18.23 4.07
CA PRO A 195 -17.20 -18.09 5.27
C PRO A 195 -17.91 -18.83 6.41
N GLU A 196 -17.27 -19.82 7.00
CA GLU A 196 -17.86 -20.64 8.07
C GLU A 196 -17.92 -19.86 9.40
N GLY A 197 -19.03 -20.01 10.13
CA GLY A 197 -19.14 -19.58 11.53
C GLY A 197 -18.77 -18.11 11.81
N SER A 198 -17.76 -17.89 12.65
CA SER A 198 -17.30 -16.56 13.09
C SER A 198 -16.58 -15.76 12.00
N GLU A 199 -16.14 -16.37 10.90
CA GLU A 199 -15.36 -15.68 9.87
C GLU A 199 -16.19 -14.67 9.07
N LEU A 200 -17.47 -14.98 8.79
CA LEU A 200 -18.39 -14.03 8.16
C LEU A 200 -18.72 -12.88 9.12
N GLY A 201 -18.89 -13.17 10.41
CA GLY A 201 -19.13 -12.16 11.44
C GLY A 201 -17.96 -11.19 11.61
N ASP A 202 -16.74 -11.71 11.62
CA ASP A 202 -15.52 -10.90 11.65
C ASP A 202 -15.35 -10.10 10.34
N PHE A 203 -15.61 -10.71 9.18
CA PHE A 203 -15.61 -10.00 7.91
C PHE A 203 -16.61 -8.84 7.87
N LEU A 204 -17.86 -9.06 8.30
CA LEU A 204 -18.88 -8.01 8.32
C LEU A 204 -18.54 -6.89 9.32
N ARG A 205 -17.86 -7.22 10.42
CA ARG A 205 -17.32 -6.24 11.37
C ARG A 205 -16.17 -5.44 10.77
N GLU A 206 -15.25 -6.08 10.06
CA GLU A 206 -14.17 -5.41 9.33
C GLU A 206 -14.77 -4.45 8.28
N VAL A 207 -15.77 -4.92 7.51
CA VAL A 207 -16.47 -4.08 6.53
C VAL A 207 -17.23 -2.93 7.19
N SER A 208 -17.89 -3.12 8.32
CA SER A 208 -18.62 -2.03 8.99
C SER A 208 -17.68 -0.88 9.39
N VAL A 209 -16.45 -1.21 9.81
CA VAL A 209 -15.41 -0.21 10.05
C VAL A 209 -15.02 0.48 8.75
N MET A 210 -14.79 -0.28 7.66
CA MET A 210 -14.44 0.26 6.34
C MET A 210 -15.50 1.21 5.77
N MET A 211 -16.79 0.91 5.97
CA MET A 211 -17.93 1.74 5.50
C MET A 211 -17.95 3.13 6.14
N ASN A 212 -17.42 3.26 7.35
CA ASN A 212 -17.39 4.51 8.10
C ASN A 212 -16.08 5.30 7.86
N LEU A 213 -15.24 4.86 6.92
CA LEU A 213 -14.02 5.60 6.57
C LEU A 213 -14.33 6.67 5.53
N GLU A 214 -14.01 7.92 5.88
CA GLU A 214 -14.13 9.07 5.00
C GLU A 214 -12.88 9.93 5.10
N HIS A 215 -12.03 9.84 4.08
CA HIS A 215 -10.81 10.62 3.95
C HIS A 215 -10.47 10.77 2.46
N PRO A 216 -9.99 11.94 1.98
CA PRO A 216 -9.72 12.17 0.56
C PRO A 216 -8.79 11.14 -0.08
N HIS A 217 -7.82 10.63 0.71
CA HIS A 217 -6.79 9.69 0.25
C HIS A 217 -7.02 8.24 0.75
N VAL A 218 -8.21 7.90 1.25
CA VAL A 218 -8.61 6.51 1.54
C VAL A 218 -9.72 6.12 0.56
N LEU A 219 -9.65 4.91 -0.01
CA LEU A 219 -10.67 4.44 -0.94
C LEU A 219 -11.99 4.22 -0.21
N ARG A 220 -13.05 4.89 -0.66
CA ARG A 220 -14.40 4.80 -0.11
C ARG A 220 -15.03 3.48 -0.51
N LEU A 221 -15.53 2.78 0.50
CA LEU A 221 -16.45 1.66 0.33
C LEU A 221 -17.88 2.21 0.34
N HIS A 222 -18.63 2.02 -0.75
CA HIS A 222 -20.01 2.48 -0.85
C HIS A 222 -20.97 1.52 -0.16
N GLY A 223 -20.82 0.22 -0.39
CA GLY A 223 -21.78 -0.78 0.09
C GLY A 223 -21.36 -2.21 -0.21
N LEU A 224 -22.13 -3.16 0.31
CA LEU A 224 -21.98 -4.58 0.01
C LEU A 224 -23.17 -5.09 -0.81
N VAL A 225 -22.90 -5.96 -1.78
CA VAL A 225 -23.92 -6.81 -2.40
C VAL A 225 -23.81 -8.20 -1.80
N LEU A 226 -24.82 -8.61 -1.03
CA LEU A 226 -24.87 -9.90 -0.32
C LEU A 226 -25.30 -11.07 -1.24
N GLY A 227 -24.73 -11.14 -2.44
CA GLY A 227 -24.93 -12.24 -3.40
C GLY A 227 -23.91 -13.36 -3.23
N GLN A 228 -24.00 -14.38 -4.09
CA GLN A 228 -22.92 -15.34 -4.32
C GLN A 228 -22.38 -15.14 -5.75
N PRO A 229 -21.15 -14.62 -5.94
CA PRO A 229 -20.19 -14.24 -4.90
C PRO A 229 -20.56 -12.95 -4.17
N LEU A 230 -20.08 -12.83 -2.92
CA LEU A 230 -20.17 -11.59 -2.13
C LEU A 230 -19.36 -10.49 -2.81
N GLN A 231 -19.90 -9.26 -2.86
CA GLN A 231 -19.25 -8.15 -3.56
C GLN A 231 -19.12 -6.90 -2.69
N MET A 232 -17.99 -6.21 -2.87
CA MET A 232 -17.74 -4.88 -2.32
C MET A 232 -17.86 -3.86 -3.45
N VAL A 233 -18.75 -2.88 -3.28
CA VAL A 233 -18.93 -1.75 -4.22
C VAL A 233 -18.15 -0.56 -3.68
N MET A 234 -17.12 -0.15 -4.40
CA MET A 234 -16.17 0.89 -3.99
C MET A 234 -16.17 2.04 -5.00
N GLU A 235 -15.66 3.19 -4.59
CA GLU A 235 -15.42 4.27 -5.55
C GLU A 235 -14.43 3.81 -6.64
N LEU A 236 -14.63 4.29 -7.87
CA LEU A 236 -13.76 3.97 -9.00
C LEU A 236 -12.58 4.96 -9.06
N ALA A 237 -11.35 4.44 -9.01
CA ALA A 237 -10.15 5.19 -9.33
C ALA A 237 -9.79 4.99 -10.83
N PRO A 238 -10.06 5.97 -11.71
CA PRO A 238 -10.09 5.76 -13.14
C PRO A 238 -8.70 5.54 -13.76
N LEU A 239 -7.62 5.93 -13.07
CA LEU A 239 -6.25 5.83 -13.59
C LEU A 239 -5.52 4.57 -13.10
N GLY A 240 -6.21 3.64 -12.44
CA GLY A 240 -5.65 2.37 -11.98
C GLY A 240 -4.66 2.51 -10.81
N SER A 241 -3.78 1.54 -10.64
CA SER A 241 -2.79 1.55 -9.56
C SER A 241 -1.54 2.37 -9.91
N LEU A 242 -0.93 2.97 -8.89
CA LEU A 242 0.34 3.67 -9.02
C LEU A 242 1.44 2.72 -9.52
N HIS A 243 1.44 1.46 -9.08
CA HIS A 243 2.38 0.46 -9.59
C HIS A 243 2.29 0.28 -11.10
N ALA A 244 1.08 0.16 -11.66
CA ALA A 244 0.88 0.06 -13.10
C ALA A 244 1.33 1.34 -13.82
N ARG A 245 1.15 2.51 -13.21
CA ARG A 245 1.63 3.79 -13.77
C ARG A 245 3.16 3.91 -13.76
N LEU A 246 3.82 3.40 -12.73
CA LEU A 246 5.29 3.42 -12.60
C LEU A 246 5.95 2.47 -13.61
N THR A 247 5.36 1.29 -13.80
CA THR A 247 5.90 0.22 -14.67
C THR A 247 5.37 0.25 -16.10
N ALA A 248 4.54 1.24 -16.44
CA ALA A 248 3.98 1.38 -17.78
C ALA A 248 5.09 1.49 -18.84
N PRO A 249 5.02 0.72 -19.94
CA PRO A 249 6.04 0.74 -20.96
C PRO A 249 6.04 2.07 -21.75
N PRO A 250 7.13 2.39 -22.48
CA PRO A 250 7.16 3.49 -23.43
C PRO A 250 5.98 3.41 -24.42
N PRO A 251 5.43 4.55 -24.87
CA PRO A 251 5.92 5.93 -24.72
C PRO A 251 5.47 6.62 -23.42
N THR A 252 4.96 5.88 -22.42
CA THR A 252 4.49 6.47 -21.17
C THR A 252 5.63 7.23 -20.46
N PRO A 253 5.50 8.55 -20.20
CA PRO A 253 6.56 9.30 -19.56
C PRO A 253 6.74 8.87 -18.10
N PRO A 254 7.94 9.01 -17.51
CA PRO A 254 8.14 8.80 -16.08
C PRO A 254 7.33 9.81 -15.25
N LEU A 255 7.14 9.54 -13.96
CA LEU A 255 6.48 10.49 -13.07
C LEU A 255 7.47 11.56 -12.55
N PRO A 256 7.02 12.81 -12.35
CA PRO A 256 7.83 13.82 -11.67
C PRO A 256 8.17 13.42 -10.23
N VAL A 257 9.40 13.68 -9.78
CA VAL A 257 9.87 13.40 -8.41
C VAL A 257 9.02 14.14 -7.38
N ALA A 258 8.68 15.41 -7.63
CA ALA A 258 7.80 16.18 -6.76
C ALA A 258 6.39 15.55 -6.64
N LEU A 259 5.90 14.91 -7.71
CA LEU A 259 4.62 14.20 -7.68
C LEU A 259 4.69 12.92 -6.84
N LEU A 260 5.81 12.18 -6.88
CA LEU A 260 6.04 11.04 -6.00
C LEU A 260 6.08 11.47 -4.52
N CYS A 261 6.72 12.60 -4.22
CA CYS A 261 6.73 13.17 -2.86
C CYS A 261 5.32 13.57 -2.41
N LEU A 262 4.51 14.16 -3.30
CA LEU A 262 3.11 14.44 -3.02
C LEU A 262 2.33 13.16 -2.68
N PHE A 263 2.51 12.08 -3.44
CA PHE A 263 1.86 10.81 -3.15
C PHE A 263 2.30 10.19 -1.83
N LEU A 264 3.58 10.30 -1.45
CA LEU A 264 4.05 9.88 -0.13
C LEU A 264 3.37 10.66 1.00
N ARG A 265 3.24 11.98 0.85
CA ARG A 265 2.58 12.81 1.86
C ARG A 265 1.10 12.45 1.99
N GLN A 266 0.40 12.26 0.86
CA GLN A 266 -0.99 11.81 0.85
C GLN A 266 -1.17 10.44 1.51
N LEU A 267 -0.23 9.52 1.28
CA LEU A 267 -0.19 8.22 1.93
C LEU A 267 0.03 8.37 3.45
N ALA A 268 0.98 9.19 3.88
CA ALA A 268 1.23 9.43 5.30
C ALA A 268 -0.03 9.98 6.00
N GLY A 269 -0.69 11.00 5.44
CA GLY A 269 -1.93 11.54 5.99
C GLY A 269 -3.08 10.53 6.03
N ALA A 270 -3.22 9.69 4.99
CA ALA A 270 -4.18 8.57 5.02
C ALA A 270 -3.90 7.59 6.17
N MET A 271 -2.63 7.30 6.44
CA MET A 271 -2.22 6.39 7.50
C MET A 271 -2.33 7.01 8.90
N VAL A 272 -2.17 8.33 9.04
CA VAL A 272 -2.56 9.07 10.27
C VAL A 272 -4.05 8.86 10.55
N TYR A 273 -4.89 9.07 9.53
CA TYR A 273 -6.34 8.92 9.65
C TYR A 273 -6.77 7.49 10.06
N LEU A 274 -6.15 6.46 9.46
CA LEU A 274 -6.41 5.06 9.79
C LEU A 274 -5.90 4.70 11.19
N GLY A 275 -4.69 5.14 11.55
CA GLY A 275 -4.10 4.90 12.86
C GLY A 275 -4.91 5.48 14.00
N ALA A 276 -5.46 6.69 13.84
CA ALA A 276 -6.34 7.34 14.80
C ALA A 276 -7.64 6.55 15.08
N ARG A 277 -8.02 5.64 14.17
CA ARG A 277 -9.17 4.74 14.29
C ARG A 277 -8.78 3.33 14.77
N GLY A 278 -7.53 3.14 15.20
CA GLY A 278 -7.02 1.86 15.66
C GLY A 278 -6.84 0.82 14.55
N LEU A 279 -6.67 1.27 13.31
CA LEU A 279 -6.60 0.42 12.13
C LEU A 279 -5.15 0.23 11.67
N VAL A 280 -4.82 -1.01 11.31
CA VAL A 280 -3.52 -1.40 10.72
C VAL A 280 -3.78 -1.99 9.34
N HIS A 281 -3.12 -1.45 8.32
CA HIS A 281 -3.35 -1.78 6.92
C HIS A 281 -2.75 -3.12 6.51
N ARG A 282 -1.50 -3.44 6.91
CA ARG A 282 -0.81 -4.74 6.71
C ARG A 282 -0.42 -5.12 5.28
N ASP A 283 -0.73 -4.27 4.30
CA ASP A 283 -0.43 -4.51 2.89
C ASP A 283 -0.15 -3.19 2.17
N LEU A 284 0.61 -2.29 2.79
CA LEU A 284 1.03 -1.06 2.11
C LEU A 284 2.06 -1.38 1.03
N ALA A 285 1.72 -1.04 -0.22
CA ALA A 285 2.55 -1.20 -1.39
C ALA A 285 1.99 -0.34 -2.53
N THR A 286 2.80 -0.03 -3.55
CA THR A 286 2.36 0.80 -4.69
C THR A 286 1.19 0.19 -5.48
N ARG A 287 1.00 -1.14 -5.44
CA ARG A 287 -0.15 -1.83 -6.05
C ARG A 287 -1.49 -1.48 -5.40
N ASN A 288 -1.47 -1.08 -4.13
CA ASN A 288 -2.64 -0.75 -3.32
C ASN A 288 -2.84 0.77 -3.21
N LEU A 289 -2.08 1.58 -3.97
CA LEU A 289 -2.31 3.01 -4.13
C LEU A 289 -2.98 3.24 -5.47
N LEU A 290 -4.25 3.64 -5.47
CA LEU A 290 -5.01 3.88 -6.68
C LEU A 290 -5.02 5.36 -7.05
N LEU A 291 -4.90 5.68 -8.33
CA LEU A 291 -4.87 7.05 -8.83
C LEU A 291 -6.31 7.51 -9.14
N ALA A 292 -6.85 8.34 -8.25
CA ALA A 292 -8.15 8.98 -8.41
C ALA A 292 -8.10 10.12 -9.43
N SER A 293 -6.98 10.85 -9.45
CA SER A 293 -6.66 11.91 -10.40
C SER A 293 -5.15 11.91 -10.67
N PRO A 294 -4.64 12.69 -11.64
CA PRO A 294 -3.19 12.79 -11.90
C PRO A 294 -2.36 13.21 -10.68
N ARG A 295 -2.98 13.84 -9.66
CA ARG A 295 -2.30 14.32 -8.44
C ARG A 295 -2.91 13.80 -7.14
N THR A 296 -3.79 12.80 -7.20
CA THR A 296 -4.48 12.28 -6.01
C THR A 296 -4.45 10.76 -5.99
N ILE A 297 -3.84 10.19 -4.95
CA ILE A 297 -3.93 8.77 -4.63
C ILE A 297 -5.06 8.47 -3.65
N LYS A 298 -5.51 7.22 -3.66
CA LYS A 298 -6.38 6.61 -2.66
C LYS A 298 -5.80 5.28 -2.22
N VAL A 299 -5.59 5.15 -0.91
CA VAL A 299 -5.14 3.91 -0.28
C VAL A 299 -6.29 2.91 -0.32
N ALA A 300 -6.07 1.78 -1.00
CA ALA A 300 -7.04 0.73 -1.26
C ALA A 300 -6.61 -0.59 -0.60
N ASP A 301 -7.45 -1.63 -0.73
CA ASP A 301 -7.14 -2.99 -0.28
C ASP A 301 -6.74 -3.13 1.18
N PHE A 302 -7.24 -2.22 2.01
CA PHE A 302 -7.28 -2.33 3.47
C PHE A 302 -8.36 -3.35 3.94
N GLY A 303 -8.81 -4.26 3.06
CA GLY A 303 -9.82 -5.29 3.31
C GLY A 303 -9.37 -6.45 4.20
N LEU A 304 -8.26 -6.27 4.92
CA LEU A 304 -7.79 -7.11 6.03
C LEU A 304 -7.49 -6.28 7.29
N VAL A 305 -7.97 -5.03 7.33
CA VAL A 305 -7.87 -4.19 8.52
C VAL A 305 -8.62 -4.86 9.64
N ARG A 306 -7.88 -5.32 10.65
CA ARG A 306 -8.48 -5.80 11.90
C ARG A 306 -8.21 -4.78 13.00
N PRO A 307 -9.21 -4.50 13.85
CA PRO A 307 -9.01 -3.76 15.07
C PRO A 307 -7.84 -4.35 15.85
N LEU A 308 -7.05 -3.50 16.49
CA LEU A 308 -6.07 -3.94 17.47
C LEU A 308 -6.81 -4.53 18.68
N SER A 309 -6.84 -5.85 18.80
CA SER A 309 -7.43 -6.53 19.97
C SER A 309 -6.39 -6.66 21.09
N GLY A 310 -6.62 -6.00 22.23
CA GLY A 310 -5.86 -6.21 23.48
C GLY A 310 -4.96 -5.05 23.92
N ALA A 311 -4.60 -5.05 25.20
CA ALA A 311 -3.90 -3.97 25.93
C ALA A 311 -2.50 -3.58 25.41
N ARG A 312 -2.02 -4.19 24.32
CA ARG A 312 -0.67 -3.97 23.74
C ARG A 312 -0.67 -3.49 22.29
N GLY A 313 -1.83 -3.17 21.69
CA GLY A 313 -1.88 -2.59 20.34
C GLY A 313 -1.28 -3.48 19.24
N ARG A 314 -1.40 -4.81 19.38
CA ARG A 314 -0.75 -5.80 18.50
C ARG A 314 -1.74 -6.87 18.07
N TYR A 315 -1.71 -7.24 16.80
CA TYR A 315 -2.50 -8.36 16.26
C TYR A 315 -1.59 -9.52 15.86
N VAL A 316 -2.02 -10.76 16.11
CA VAL A 316 -1.32 -12.01 15.72
C VAL A 316 -2.22 -12.81 14.77
N MET A 317 -1.70 -13.18 13.59
CA MET A 317 -2.44 -13.94 12.59
C MET A 317 -2.78 -15.37 13.03
N GLY A 318 -4.03 -15.79 12.83
CA GLY A 318 -4.44 -17.21 12.80
C GLY A 318 -4.56 -17.71 11.36
N GLY A 319 -3.96 -18.86 11.04
CA GLY A 319 -4.09 -19.57 9.77
C GLY A 319 -3.18 -19.10 8.60
N PRO A 320 -3.05 -19.91 7.52
CA PRO A 320 -2.14 -19.65 6.42
C PRO A 320 -2.71 -18.62 5.41
N ARG A 321 -2.54 -17.33 5.68
CA ARG A 321 -2.70 -16.29 4.64
C ARG A 321 -1.33 -15.96 4.02
N ARG A 322 -1.29 -15.75 2.70
CA ARG A 322 -0.07 -15.35 1.99
C ARG A 322 0.32 -13.92 2.39
N ILE A 323 1.42 -13.80 3.12
CA ILE A 323 2.00 -12.54 3.61
C ILE A 323 2.81 -11.88 2.47
N PRO A 324 2.78 -10.54 2.29
CA PRO A 324 3.65 -9.85 1.34
C PRO A 324 5.09 -9.78 1.90
N PHE A 325 5.81 -10.90 1.84
CA PHE A 325 7.11 -11.10 2.51
C PHE A 325 8.11 -9.96 2.31
N ALA A 326 8.25 -9.46 1.07
CA ALA A 326 9.22 -8.41 0.73
C ALA A 326 8.88 -7.03 1.32
N TRP A 327 7.64 -6.81 1.75
CA TRP A 327 7.20 -5.57 2.41
C TRP A 327 7.17 -5.68 3.93
N CYS A 328 7.22 -6.90 4.48
CA CYS A 328 6.95 -7.11 5.90
C CYS A 328 8.12 -6.72 6.80
N ALA A 329 7.77 -6.16 7.95
CA ALA A 329 8.71 -5.90 9.03
C ALA A 329 9.24 -7.22 9.62
N PRO A 330 10.46 -7.24 10.21
CA PRO A 330 11.05 -8.47 10.76
C PRO A 330 10.16 -9.15 11.82
N GLU A 331 9.52 -8.36 12.69
CA GLU A 331 8.60 -8.87 13.70
C GLU A 331 7.32 -9.48 13.10
N SER A 332 6.85 -8.94 11.97
CA SER A 332 5.71 -9.48 11.23
C SER A 332 6.06 -10.81 10.58
N LEU A 333 7.26 -10.93 10.02
CA LEU A 333 7.77 -12.18 9.44
C LEU A 333 8.00 -13.27 10.50
N ARG A 334 8.52 -12.89 11.68
CA ARG A 334 8.84 -13.86 12.75
C ARG A 334 7.60 -14.38 13.47
N GLN A 335 6.67 -13.49 13.80
CA GLN A 335 5.60 -13.76 14.78
C GLN A 335 4.20 -13.51 14.21
N GLY A 336 4.07 -13.22 12.92
CA GLY A 336 2.78 -12.90 12.29
C GLY A 336 2.14 -11.65 12.88
N ALA A 337 2.95 -10.73 13.40
CA ALA A 337 2.52 -9.61 14.20
C ALA A 337 2.44 -8.29 13.44
N PHE A 338 1.33 -7.59 13.59
CA PHE A 338 1.08 -6.33 12.88
C PHE A 338 0.67 -5.22 13.85
N SER A 339 1.16 -4.02 13.56
CA SER A 339 0.96 -2.78 14.31
C SER A 339 1.13 -1.57 13.38
N SER A 340 0.82 -0.36 13.85
CA SER A 340 1.11 0.87 13.10
C SER A 340 2.61 0.97 12.75
N ALA A 341 3.51 0.54 13.64
CA ALA A 341 4.95 0.54 13.38
C ALA A 341 5.37 -0.46 12.28
N SER A 342 4.65 -1.58 12.10
CA SER A 342 4.91 -2.47 10.95
C SER A 342 4.39 -1.88 9.64
N ASP A 343 3.32 -1.09 9.67
CA ASP A 343 2.88 -0.32 8.49
C ASP A 343 3.89 0.78 8.14
N VAL A 344 4.55 1.41 9.12
CA VAL A 344 5.64 2.37 8.87
C VAL A 344 6.80 1.70 8.14
N TRP A 345 7.15 0.45 8.49
CA TRP A 345 8.13 -0.31 7.72
C TRP A 345 7.69 -0.50 6.25
N MET A 346 6.43 -0.91 6.04
CA MET A 346 5.86 -1.07 4.70
C MET A 346 5.80 0.24 3.92
N PHE A 347 5.55 1.37 4.60
CA PHE A 347 5.64 2.71 4.02
C PHE A 347 7.04 2.99 3.49
N GLY A 348 8.10 2.62 4.23
CA GLY A 348 9.48 2.72 3.76
C GLY A 348 9.75 1.89 2.49
N VAL A 349 9.18 0.68 2.41
CA VAL A 349 9.28 -0.16 1.19
C VAL A 349 8.48 0.45 0.04
N THR A 350 7.29 1.02 0.31
CA THR A 350 6.45 1.69 -0.68
C THR A 350 7.13 2.96 -1.23
N LEU A 351 7.82 3.72 -0.37
CA LEU A 351 8.71 4.81 -0.78
C LEU A 351 9.80 4.28 -1.70
N TRP A 352 10.46 3.19 -1.33
CA TRP A 352 11.48 2.60 -2.20
C TRP A 352 10.94 2.23 -3.59
N GLU A 353 9.78 1.57 -3.66
CA GLU A 353 9.11 1.24 -4.94
C GLU A 353 8.82 2.48 -5.80
N MET A 354 8.30 3.55 -5.19
CA MET A 354 7.99 4.78 -5.93
C MET A 354 9.23 5.35 -6.63
N PHE A 355 10.36 5.41 -5.92
CA PHE A 355 11.57 6.08 -6.41
C PHE A 355 12.51 5.16 -7.19
N SER A 356 12.27 3.84 -7.19
CA SER A 356 12.91 2.88 -8.10
C SER A 356 12.18 2.77 -9.45
N GLY A 357 11.01 3.39 -9.60
CA GLY A 357 10.20 3.24 -10.81
C GLY A 357 9.37 1.95 -10.81
N GLY A 358 9.01 1.43 -9.62
CA GLY A 358 8.19 0.23 -9.47
C GLY A 358 8.98 -1.07 -9.54
N GLU A 359 10.29 -1.05 -9.24
CA GLU A 359 11.06 -2.29 -9.12
C GLU A 359 10.51 -3.19 -8.00
N GLU A 360 10.75 -4.49 -8.12
CA GLU A 360 10.36 -5.46 -7.09
C GLU A 360 11.34 -5.40 -5.89
N PRO A 361 10.85 -5.13 -4.66
CA PRO A 361 11.71 -5.11 -3.50
C PRO A 361 12.27 -6.50 -3.22
N TRP A 362 13.56 -6.57 -2.90
CA TRP A 362 14.29 -7.83 -2.70
C TRP A 362 14.24 -8.75 -3.92
N ALA A 363 14.16 -8.19 -5.14
CA ALA A 363 14.23 -8.95 -6.37
C ALA A 363 15.38 -9.98 -6.32
N ARG A 364 15.07 -11.21 -6.74
CA ARG A 364 16.00 -12.37 -6.75
C ARG A 364 16.39 -12.90 -5.36
N VAL A 365 15.83 -12.37 -4.27
CA VAL A 365 15.95 -12.97 -2.94
C VAL A 365 14.73 -13.85 -2.68
N PRO A 366 14.90 -15.16 -2.45
CA PRO A 366 13.80 -16.02 -2.05
C PRO A 366 13.11 -15.50 -0.77
N PRO A 367 11.77 -15.51 -0.67
CA PRO A 367 11.03 -14.95 0.46
C PRO A 367 11.50 -15.43 1.84
N TYR A 368 11.86 -16.72 1.94
CA TYR A 368 12.32 -17.32 3.20
C TYR A 368 13.70 -16.81 3.67
N LEU A 369 14.50 -16.19 2.78
CA LEU A 369 15.80 -15.61 3.13
C LEU A 369 15.70 -14.13 3.54
N ILE A 370 14.57 -13.47 3.31
CA ILE A 370 14.44 -12.02 3.55
C ILE A 370 14.65 -11.71 5.04
N LEU A 371 14.06 -12.48 5.95
CA LEU A 371 14.27 -12.29 7.40
C LEU A 371 15.75 -12.43 7.79
N GLN A 372 16.45 -13.41 7.22
CA GLN A 372 17.88 -13.58 7.44
C GLN A 372 18.69 -12.36 6.96
N ARG A 373 18.41 -11.86 5.74
CA ARG A 373 19.07 -10.66 5.20
C ARG A 373 18.86 -9.45 6.11
N LEU A 374 17.65 -9.27 6.63
CA LEU A 374 17.30 -8.13 7.48
C LEU A 374 17.97 -8.18 8.86
N GLU A 375 18.06 -9.37 9.47
CA GLU A 375 18.47 -9.53 10.86
C GLU A 375 19.94 -9.89 11.04
N LYS A 376 20.46 -10.85 10.24
CA LYS A 376 21.86 -11.29 10.34
C LYS A 376 22.76 -10.36 9.56
N ASP A 377 22.44 -10.10 8.30
CA ASP A 377 23.30 -9.31 7.41
C ASP A 377 23.07 -7.80 7.57
N ARG A 378 22.05 -7.42 8.36
CA ARG A 378 21.59 -6.03 8.54
C ARG A 378 21.32 -5.32 7.20
N ALA A 379 21.02 -6.09 6.15
CA ALA A 379 20.81 -5.57 4.82
C ALA A 379 19.55 -4.69 4.77
N ARG A 380 19.58 -3.70 3.89
CA ARG A 380 18.44 -2.85 3.53
C ARG A 380 18.38 -2.73 2.01
N LEU A 381 17.22 -2.34 1.48
CA LEU A 381 17.09 -2.06 0.06
C LEU A 381 18.04 -0.90 -0.33
N PRO A 382 18.75 -0.99 -1.47
CA PRO A 382 19.69 0.05 -1.89
C PRO A 382 18.97 1.35 -2.25
N ARG A 383 19.65 2.50 -2.16
CA ARG A 383 19.02 3.79 -2.50
C ARG A 383 18.64 3.86 -3.98
N PRO A 384 17.37 4.14 -4.32
CA PRO A 384 16.97 4.29 -5.72
C PRO A 384 17.57 5.52 -6.41
N PRO A 385 17.74 5.54 -7.74
CA PRO A 385 18.36 6.65 -8.46
C PRO A 385 17.64 8.00 -8.35
N LEU A 386 16.30 7.98 -8.23
CA LEU A 386 15.47 9.19 -8.10
C LEU A 386 15.32 9.63 -6.63
N CYS A 387 15.76 8.80 -5.68
CA CYS A 387 15.57 9.04 -4.26
C CYS A 387 16.68 9.95 -3.73
N SER A 388 16.30 11.12 -3.20
CA SER A 388 17.23 12.02 -2.52
C SER A 388 17.84 11.36 -1.29
N ARG A 389 18.99 11.86 -0.82
CA ARG A 389 19.59 11.36 0.43
C ARG A 389 18.66 11.52 1.64
N ALA A 390 17.90 12.61 1.69
CA ALA A 390 16.94 12.88 2.75
C ALA A 390 15.77 11.87 2.74
N LEU A 391 15.18 11.60 1.56
CA LEU A 391 14.13 10.59 1.43
C LEU A 391 14.62 9.18 1.74
N TYR A 392 15.86 8.86 1.37
CA TYR A 392 16.44 7.56 1.71
C TYR A 392 16.74 7.44 3.20
N ALA A 393 17.22 8.52 3.84
CA ALA A 393 17.36 8.55 5.29
C ALA A 393 16.01 8.34 6.00
N LEU A 394 14.92 8.92 5.47
CA LEU A 394 13.57 8.66 5.95
C LEU A 394 13.19 7.17 5.83
N ALA A 395 13.46 6.54 4.68
CA ALA A 395 13.24 5.11 4.48
C ALA A 395 14.05 4.24 5.48
N LEU A 396 15.32 4.60 5.73
CA LEU A 396 16.15 3.92 6.72
C LEU A 396 15.59 4.05 8.15
N ARG A 397 15.03 5.21 8.51
CA ARG A 397 14.32 5.42 9.80
C ARG A 397 13.07 4.56 9.89
N CYS A 398 12.29 4.44 8.81
CA CYS A 398 11.16 3.51 8.74
C CYS A 398 11.60 2.04 8.93
N TRP A 399 12.82 1.70 8.50
CA TRP A 399 13.40 0.37 8.64
C TRP A 399 14.27 0.18 9.89
N ALA A 400 14.03 0.97 10.95
CA ALA A 400 14.67 0.76 12.24
C ALA A 400 14.36 -0.66 12.76
N PRO A 401 15.36 -1.38 13.32
CA PRO A 401 15.18 -2.75 13.80
C PRO A 401 14.09 -2.87 14.87
N HIS A 402 14.07 -1.96 15.85
CA HIS A 402 13.05 -1.95 16.89
C HIS A 402 11.84 -1.11 16.43
N PRO A 403 10.60 -1.63 16.59
CA PRO A 403 9.40 -0.90 16.18
C PRO A 403 9.23 0.48 16.83
N ALA A 404 9.70 0.64 18.07
CA ALA A 404 9.59 1.90 18.82
C ALA A 404 10.53 3.01 18.30
N ASP A 405 11.59 2.65 17.57
CA ASP A 405 12.53 3.62 16.99
C ASP A 405 12.05 4.17 15.64
N ARG A 406 10.97 3.62 15.09
CA ARG A 406 10.39 4.04 13.82
C ARG A 406 9.56 5.30 14.04
N PRO A 407 9.59 6.27 13.09
CA PRO A 407 8.77 7.47 13.18
C PRO A 407 7.27 7.11 13.14
N THR A 408 6.43 7.96 13.73
CA THR A 408 4.97 7.84 13.55
C THR A 408 4.55 8.36 12.18
N PHE A 409 3.36 8.01 11.71
CA PHE A 409 2.82 8.58 10.47
C PHE A 409 2.63 10.10 10.54
N SER A 410 2.41 10.67 11.73
CA SER A 410 2.33 12.12 11.92
C SER A 410 3.71 12.77 11.72
N ASP A 411 4.78 12.16 12.25
CA ASP A 411 6.14 12.60 11.98
C ASP A 411 6.46 12.51 10.48
N LEU A 412 6.08 11.41 9.82
CA LEU A 412 6.30 11.22 8.39
C LEU A 412 5.56 12.28 7.55
N GLU A 413 4.31 12.57 7.87
CA GLU A 413 3.52 13.60 7.19
C GLU A 413 4.17 14.99 7.34
N GLY A 414 4.60 15.35 8.55
CA GLY A 414 5.29 16.62 8.82
C GLY A 414 6.64 16.74 8.10
N LEU A 415 7.43 15.66 8.04
CA LEU A 415 8.72 15.64 7.33
C LEU A 415 8.55 15.71 5.80
N LEU A 416 7.40 15.32 5.27
CA LEU A 416 7.05 15.33 3.85
C LEU A 416 6.24 16.56 3.42
N GLN A 417 6.00 17.52 4.32
CA GLN A 417 5.33 18.78 4.02
C GLN A 417 6.13 19.57 2.96
N GLU A 418 5.47 20.41 2.15
CA GLU A 418 6.15 21.35 1.24
C GLU A 418 6.49 22.66 1.96
N VAL A 419 7.68 23.21 1.73
CA VAL A 419 8.12 24.51 2.28
C VAL A 419 7.16 25.62 1.84
N GLY A 420 6.54 26.32 2.79
CA GLY A 420 5.63 27.44 2.51
C GLY A 420 4.14 27.11 2.50
N THR A 421 3.75 25.86 2.78
CA THR A 421 2.35 25.50 3.05
C THR A 421 2.08 25.57 4.56
N PRO A 422 1.22 26.50 5.06
CA PRO A 422 0.93 26.56 6.49
C PRO A 422 0.19 25.29 6.93
N ALA A 423 0.76 24.56 7.87
CA ALA A 423 0.11 23.45 8.55
C ALA A 423 -0.70 24.01 9.72
N SER A 424 -1.96 24.37 9.46
CA SER A 424 -2.92 24.96 10.42
C SER A 424 -2.42 26.26 11.12
N PRO A 425 -3.32 27.14 11.59
CA PRO A 425 -2.92 28.36 12.30
C PRO A 425 -2.27 28.10 13.68
N ASP A 426 -2.32 26.87 14.20
CA ASP A 426 -1.93 26.56 15.59
C ASP A 426 -0.54 25.92 15.74
N THR A 427 0.16 25.62 14.64
CA THR A 427 1.49 24.99 14.70
C THR A 427 2.59 26.04 14.59
N ILE A 428 3.21 26.39 15.73
CA ILE A 428 4.46 27.16 15.73
C ILE A 428 5.54 26.28 15.11
N SER A 429 5.83 26.50 13.82
CA SER A 429 6.96 25.88 13.14
C SER A 429 8.26 26.33 13.79
N HIS A 430 8.83 25.48 14.65
CA HIS A 430 10.16 25.70 15.21
C HIS A 430 11.18 25.78 14.05
N PRO A 431 12.09 26.78 14.02
CA PRO A 431 13.09 26.94 12.94
C PRO A 431 14.03 25.73 12.74
N PHE A 432 14.06 24.81 13.71
CA PHE A 432 14.84 23.57 13.66
C PHE A 432 14.28 22.51 12.67
N LEU A 433 13.01 22.63 12.25
CA LEU A 433 12.35 21.65 11.36
C LEU A 433 12.63 21.84 9.86
N LEU A 434 13.15 23.00 9.45
CA LEU A 434 13.48 23.30 8.04
C LEU A 434 14.65 22.43 7.50
N ASN A 435 15.56 21.98 8.37
CA ASN A 435 16.73 21.17 7.98
C ASN A 435 16.47 19.65 7.93
N LEU A 436 15.26 19.21 8.29
CA LEU A 436 14.85 17.79 8.30
C LEU A 436 13.80 17.45 7.23
N GLN A 437 13.40 18.43 6.42
CA GLN A 437 12.33 18.28 5.45
C GLN A 437 12.81 17.41 4.27
N ALA A 438 12.12 16.29 4.04
CA ALA A 438 12.46 15.35 2.97
C ALA A 438 11.95 15.81 1.59
N TRP A 439 11.14 16.87 1.55
CA TRP A 439 10.65 17.46 0.31
C TRP A 439 11.79 18.03 -0.53
N PRO A 440 11.88 17.70 -1.83
CA PRO A 440 12.98 18.16 -2.67
C PRO A 440 12.86 19.67 -2.96
N PRO A 441 13.97 20.43 -2.95
CA PRO A 441 13.96 21.81 -3.38
C PRO A 441 13.50 21.95 -4.84
N GLU A 442 12.70 22.97 -5.11
CA GLU A 442 12.24 23.29 -6.46
C GLU A 442 12.76 24.66 -6.90
N GLY A 443 13.07 24.78 -8.19
CA GLY A 443 13.57 26.00 -8.78
C GLY A 443 13.22 26.14 -10.25
N ARG A 444 13.80 27.16 -10.88
CA ARG A 444 13.73 27.39 -12.32
C ARG A 444 15.11 27.53 -12.90
N CYS A 445 15.28 26.97 -14.09
CA CYS A 445 16.45 27.20 -14.92
C CYS A 445 16.53 28.69 -15.30
N VAL A 446 17.71 29.31 -15.20
CA VAL A 446 17.91 30.74 -15.51
C VAL A 446 18.73 30.98 -16.78
N ARG A 447 19.34 29.94 -17.34
CA ARG A 447 20.17 30.01 -18.56
C ARG A 447 20.10 28.70 -19.32
N ASP A 448 20.47 28.70 -20.60
CA ASP A 448 20.64 27.45 -21.33
C ASP A 448 21.77 26.60 -20.73
N VAL A 449 21.51 25.29 -20.60
CA VAL A 449 22.48 24.27 -20.18
C VAL A 449 22.65 23.29 -21.33
N THR A 450 23.80 23.37 -21.98
CA THR A 450 24.15 22.56 -23.16
C THR A 450 25.50 21.87 -23.02
N GLU A 451 26.13 22.01 -21.84
CA GLU A 451 27.42 21.42 -21.51
C GLU A 451 27.38 19.88 -21.70
N PRO A 452 28.41 19.27 -22.32
CA PRO A 452 28.44 17.82 -22.52
C PRO A 452 28.29 17.04 -21.21
N GLY A 453 27.37 16.08 -21.17
CA GLY A 453 27.09 15.26 -19.98
C GLY A 453 26.18 15.93 -18.94
N ALA A 454 25.86 17.21 -19.10
CA ALA A 454 24.87 17.89 -18.27
C ALA A 454 23.43 17.59 -18.75
N LEU A 455 22.48 17.69 -17.83
CA LEU A 455 21.06 17.68 -18.10
C LEU A 455 20.71 18.90 -18.95
N ARG A 456 20.23 18.67 -20.18
CA ARG A 456 19.78 19.75 -21.05
C ARG A 456 18.60 20.50 -20.43
N MET A 457 18.74 21.81 -20.31
CA MET A 457 17.76 22.70 -19.69
C MET A 457 17.70 24.01 -20.47
N GLU A 458 16.48 24.55 -20.60
CA GLU A 458 16.20 25.86 -21.21
C GLU A 458 15.77 26.84 -20.13
N PRO A 459 16.00 28.16 -20.28
CA PRO A 459 15.51 29.18 -19.35
C PRO A 459 14.02 29.02 -19.07
N GLY A 460 13.64 29.08 -17.78
CA GLY A 460 12.27 28.92 -17.31
C GLY A 460 11.86 27.48 -17.01
N ASP A 461 12.63 26.46 -17.45
CA ASP A 461 12.35 25.06 -17.15
C ASP A 461 12.21 24.85 -15.63
N PRO A 462 11.11 24.22 -15.15
CA PRO A 462 10.96 23.89 -13.73
C PRO A 462 11.93 22.77 -13.38
N ILE A 463 12.69 22.92 -12.29
CA ILE A 463 13.68 21.93 -11.86
C ILE A 463 13.35 21.45 -10.45
N THR A 464 13.30 20.13 -10.27
CA THR A 464 13.28 19.50 -8.93
C THR A 464 14.68 19.00 -8.60
N VAL A 465 15.28 19.51 -7.54
CA VAL A 465 16.62 19.11 -7.10
C VAL A 465 16.52 17.81 -6.30
N ILE A 466 17.24 16.78 -6.76
CA ILE A 466 17.29 15.45 -6.13
C ILE A 466 18.51 15.35 -5.20
N GLU A 467 19.66 15.86 -5.66
CA GLU A 467 20.87 15.97 -4.85
C GLU A 467 21.53 17.32 -5.13
N GLY A 468 21.83 18.07 -4.08
CA GLY A 468 22.53 19.33 -4.19
C GLY A 468 23.06 19.72 -2.82
N SER A 469 24.21 20.37 -2.81
CA SER A 469 24.76 21.04 -1.64
C SER A 469 25.17 22.45 -2.09
N PRO A 470 25.02 23.47 -1.23
CA PRO A 470 25.58 24.80 -1.51
C PRO A 470 27.07 24.77 -1.85
N ASP A 471 27.82 23.79 -1.34
CA ASP A 471 29.26 23.62 -1.62
C ASP A 471 29.56 22.94 -2.97
N SER A 472 28.53 22.39 -3.63
CA SER A 472 28.68 21.67 -4.90
C SER A 472 28.36 22.56 -6.08
N THR A 473 29.29 22.67 -7.02
CA THR A 473 29.09 23.34 -8.31
C THR A 473 28.16 22.57 -9.23
N THR A 474 27.92 21.29 -8.93
CA THR A 474 27.11 20.39 -9.75
C THR A 474 26.04 19.73 -8.88
N TRP A 475 24.79 19.89 -9.28
CA TRP A 475 23.64 19.27 -8.63
C TRP A 475 23.04 18.21 -9.54
N LYS A 476 22.25 17.32 -8.98
CA LYS A 476 21.44 16.34 -9.70
C LYS A 476 19.97 16.70 -9.52
N GLY A 477 19.20 16.62 -10.59
CA GLY A 477 17.76 16.85 -10.49
C GLY A 477 17.01 16.37 -11.72
N GLN A 478 15.72 16.67 -11.73
CA GLN A 478 14.82 16.36 -12.81
C GLN A 478 14.35 17.65 -13.46
N ASN A 479 14.43 17.72 -14.78
CA ASN A 479 13.80 18.76 -15.56
C ASN A 479 12.30 18.45 -15.65
N GLY A 480 11.44 19.30 -15.09
CA GLY A 480 9.99 19.08 -15.05
C GLY A 480 9.28 19.22 -16.39
N ARG A 481 9.91 19.84 -17.41
CA ARG A 481 9.39 19.86 -18.79
C ARG A 481 9.70 18.55 -19.52
N THR A 482 10.95 18.09 -19.47
CA THR A 482 11.39 16.91 -20.24
C THR A 482 11.33 15.60 -19.45
N LEU A 483 11.16 15.69 -18.13
CA LEU A 483 11.18 14.62 -17.13
C LEU A 483 12.49 13.82 -17.06
N LYS A 484 13.51 14.26 -17.79
CA LYS A 484 14.86 13.68 -17.73
C LYS A 484 15.54 14.03 -16.42
N VAL A 485 16.30 13.08 -15.91
CA VAL A 485 17.14 13.23 -14.71
C VAL A 485 18.60 13.27 -15.12
N GLY A 486 19.36 14.16 -14.51
CA GLY A 486 20.79 14.28 -14.77
C GLY A 486 21.46 15.30 -13.86
N ASN A 487 22.77 15.42 -14.05
CA ASN A 487 23.58 16.41 -13.34
C ASN A 487 23.54 17.75 -14.09
N PHE A 488 23.51 18.88 -13.40
CA PHE A 488 23.53 20.21 -13.99
C PHE A 488 24.34 21.18 -13.10
N PRO A 489 24.86 22.29 -13.65
CA PRO A 489 25.55 23.30 -12.87
C PRO A 489 24.61 23.98 -11.86
N ALA A 490 24.97 24.04 -10.59
CA ALA A 490 24.15 24.67 -9.55
C ALA A 490 23.76 26.12 -9.89
N SER A 491 24.68 26.85 -10.53
CA SER A 491 24.47 28.23 -11.00
C SER A 491 23.40 28.37 -12.09
N ALA A 492 22.95 27.28 -12.71
CA ALA A 492 21.91 27.32 -13.73
C ALA A 492 20.49 27.35 -13.14
N VAL A 493 20.31 27.21 -11.82
CA VAL A 493 18.99 27.14 -11.18
C VAL A 493 18.84 28.15 -10.05
N THR A 494 17.71 28.85 -10.02
CA THR A 494 17.27 29.65 -8.87
C THR A 494 16.13 28.92 -8.14
N LEU A 495 16.26 28.71 -6.83
CA LEU A 495 15.27 28.02 -6.01
C LEU A 495 14.07 28.92 -5.65
N LYS A 496 12.87 28.34 -5.55
CA LYS A 496 11.65 29.00 -5.04
C LYS A 496 11.80 29.32 -3.55
N GLY A 497 11.32 30.49 -3.11
CA GLY A 497 11.36 30.93 -1.70
C GLY A 497 12.39 32.02 -1.37
N LEU A 498 13.26 32.40 -2.31
CA LEU A 498 14.23 33.49 -2.15
C LEU A 498 13.72 34.89 -2.58
N GLN A 499 12.49 35.01 -3.11
CA GLN A 499 12.04 36.23 -3.78
C GLN A 499 10.93 37.04 -3.07
N ASP A 500 10.26 36.54 -2.03
CA ASP A 500 9.24 37.33 -1.33
C ASP A 500 9.83 38.17 -0.17
N GLY A 501 9.52 39.47 -0.19
CA GLY A 501 10.13 40.61 0.51
C GLY A 501 10.31 40.58 2.03
N GLY A 502 10.13 39.46 2.72
CA GLY A 502 10.61 39.24 4.11
C GLY A 502 12.02 38.64 4.19
N GLY A 503 12.59 38.26 3.03
CA GLY A 503 13.73 37.35 2.90
C GLY A 503 15.08 37.82 3.46
N ARG A 504 15.37 39.12 3.65
CA ARG A 504 16.72 39.52 4.12
C ARG A 504 17.05 39.05 5.55
N ARG A 505 16.05 38.99 6.45
CA ARG A 505 16.26 38.48 7.82
C ARG A 505 16.35 36.96 7.85
N GLY A 506 15.42 36.27 7.18
CA GLY A 506 15.41 34.81 7.10
C GLY A 506 16.60 34.23 6.33
N LEU A 507 17.07 34.89 5.27
CA LEU A 507 18.27 34.50 4.52
C LEU A 507 19.52 34.68 5.38
N SER A 508 19.64 35.80 6.11
CA SER A 508 20.77 36.03 7.02
C SER A 508 20.81 34.97 8.14
N GLU A 509 19.66 34.60 8.69
CA GLU A 509 19.55 33.56 9.72
C GLU A 509 19.87 32.17 9.16
N ALA A 510 19.33 31.81 7.99
CA ALA A 510 19.59 30.54 7.34
C ALA A 510 21.06 30.35 6.96
N LEU A 511 21.70 31.39 6.40
CA LEU A 511 23.13 31.35 6.07
C LEU A 511 23.98 31.23 7.35
N SER A 512 23.60 31.92 8.43
CA SER A 512 24.30 31.85 9.72
C SER A 512 24.22 30.45 10.33
N LEU A 513 23.03 29.83 10.29
CA LEU A 513 22.83 28.47 10.76
C LEU A 513 23.61 27.44 9.93
N GLN A 514 23.72 27.66 8.62
CA GLN A 514 24.47 26.78 7.73
C GLN A 514 25.98 26.80 8.05
N VAL A 515 26.53 27.97 8.37
CA VAL A 515 27.92 28.11 8.84
C VAL A 515 28.10 27.44 10.21
N GLU A 516 27.16 27.64 11.13
CA GLU A 516 27.17 27.09 12.49
C GLU A 516 27.18 25.55 12.50
N LEU A 517 26.41 24.91 11.62
CA LEU A 517 26.39 23.45 11.49
C LEU A 517 27.65 22.89 10.82
N SER A 518 28.37 23.71 10.06
CA SER A 518 29.53 23.30 9.26
C SER A 518 30.87 23.50 9.98
N VAL A 519 30.88 24.30 11.06
CA VAL A 519 32.06 24.56 11.89
C VAL A 519 31.68 24.31 13.34
N HIS A 520 32.18 23.24 13.95
CA HIS A 520 31.81 22.88 15.32
C HIS A 520 32.39 23.89 16.33
N GLY A 521 31.59 24.32 17.31
CA GLY A 521 32.04 25.17 18.42
C GLY A 521 32.15 26.66 18.11
N VAL A 522 31.55 27.14 17.02
CA VAL A 522 31.38 28.58 16.74
C VAL A 522 30.04 29.06 17.28
N THR A 523 30.00 30.30 17.72
CA THR A 523 28.78 30.98 18.15
C THR A 523 28.03 31.56 16.95
N HIS A 524 26.71 31.71 17.10
CA HIS A 524 25.86 32.32 16.08
C HIS A 524 26.34 33.73 15.67
N GLN A 525 26.90 34.49 16.62
CA GLN A 525 27.45 35.84 16.37
C GLN A 525 28.73 35.80 15.53
N GLU A 526 29.61 34.81 15.74
CA GLU A 526 30.82 34.61 14.92
C GLU A 526 30.46 34.22 13.49
N CYS A 527 29.43 33.39 13.29
CA CYS A 527 28.91 33.06 11.96
C CYS A 527 28.40 34.30 11.22
N GLN A 528 27.63 35.15 11.89
CA GLN A 528 27.14 36.41 11.30
C GLN A 528 28.26 37.36 10.93
N LEU A 529 29.29 37.50 11.77
CA LEU A 529 30.44 38.35 11.49
C LEU A 529 31.27 37.82 10.31
N ALA A 530 31.49 36.50 10.26
CA ALA A 530 32.21 35.86 9.16
C ALA A 530 31.46 36.03 7.83
N LEU A 531 30.13 35.85 7.82
CA LEU A 531 29.30 36.07 6.65
C LEU A 531 29.27 37.53 6.18
N ARG A 532 29.26 38.49 7.12
CA ARG A 532 29.36 39.92 6.78
C ARG A 532 30.71 40.24 6.13
N ALA A 533 31.80 39.68 6.66
CA ALA A 533 33.14 39.88 6.13
C ALA A 533 33.34 39.29 4.73
N THR A 534 32.55 38.29 4.34
CA THR A 534 32.64 37.61 3.04
C THR A 534 31.52 37.99 2.07
N GLY A 535 30.74 39.04 2.38
CA GLY A 535 29.64 39.47 1.52
C GLY A 535 28.51 38.44 1.37
N GLY A 536 28.35 37.55 2.37
CA GLY A 536 27.36 36.48 2.37
C GLY A 536 27.85 35.15 1.79
N ASP A 537 29.12 35.04 1.38
CA ASP A 537 29.69 33.77 0.92
C ASP A 537 29.95 32.81 2.10
N VAL A 538 29.11 31.79 2.20
CA VAL A 538 29.13 30.76 3.24
C VAL A 538 30.45 29.97 3.22
N VAL A 539 30.99 29.67 2.04
CA VAL A 539 32.21 28.86 1.91
C VAL A 539 33.40 29.63 2.45
N SER A 540 33.56 30.90 2.06
CA SER A 540 34.62 31.75 2.63
C SER A 540 34.42 31.99 4.12
N ALA A 541 33.18 32.09 4.62
CA ALA A 541 32.89 32.26 6.04
C ALA A 541 33.31 31.03 6.86
N ILE A 542 32.95 29.82 6.41
CA ILE A 542 33.36 28.54 7.01
C ILE A 542 34.89 28.43 7.01
N ARG A 543 35.53 28.76 5.88
CA ARG A 543 36.98 28.71 5.74
C ARG A 543 37.67 29.66 6.72
N ASN A 544 37.22 30.90 6.81
CA ASN A 544 37.78 31.88 7.74
C ASN A 544 37.64 31.42 9.20
N LEU A 545 36.47 30.91 9.60
CA LEU A 545 36.26 30.39 10.95
C LEU A 545 37.15 29.19 11.27
N LYS A 546 37.34 28.27 10.31
CA LYS A 546 38.29 27.14 10.48
C LYS A 546 39.74 27.62 10.62
N VAL A 547 40.15 28.64 9.86
CA VAL A 547 41.47 29.27 10.02
C VAL A 547 41.61 29.88 11.41
N ASP A 548 40.60 30.60 11.89
CA ASP A 548 40.62 31.22 13.22
C ASP A 548 40.67 30.17 14.34
N GLN A 549 39.89 29.09 14.26
CA GLN A 549 39.96 28.00 15.23
C GLN A 549 41.34 27.34 15.28
N LEU A 550 41.94 27.06 14.12
CA LEU A 550 43.29 26.47 14.07
C LEU A 550 44.37 27.44 14.55
N PHE A 551 44.19 28.75 14.28
CA PHE A 551 45.05 29.81 14.77
C PHE A 551 45.01 29.90 16.30
N TYR A 552 43.83 29.89 16.92
CA TYR A 552 43.70 29.94 18.38
C TYR A 552 44.17 28.67 19.09
N LEU A 553 44.23 27.54 18.38
CA LEU A 553 44.75 26.28 18.90
C LEU A 553 46.29 26.16 18.81
N SER A 554 46.99 27.16 18.27
CA SER A 554 48.40 27.00 17.91
C SER A 554 49.25 28.27 17.94
N SER A 555 50.56 28.12 17.76
CA SER A 555 51.54 29.22 17.64
C SER A 555 51.71 29.74 16.20
N TRP A 556 51.01 29.14 15.23
CA TRP A 556 51.20 29.38 13.79
C TRP A 556 50.47 30.64 13.32
N SER A 557 50.99 31.33 12.30
CA SER A 557 50.30 32.47 11.71
C SER A 557 49.01 32.05 10.97
N ARG A 558 48.04 32.96 10.81
CA ARG A 558 46.82 32.71 10.03
C ARG A 558 47.11 32.26 8.59
N ALA A 559 48.18 32.78 7.98
CA ALA A 559 48.60 32.39 6.64
C ALA A 559 49.08 30.94 6.59
N GLU A 560 49.80 30.48 7.61
CA GLU A 560 50.25 29.10 7.72
C GLU A 560 49.09 28.16 8.05
N CYS A 561 48.20 28.54 8.96
CA CYS A 561 46.97 27.80 9.27
C CYS A 561 46.12 27.56 8.02
N ARG A 562 45.99 28.58 7.16
CA ARG A 562 45.30 28.45 5.86
C ARG A 562 45.98 27.42 4.95
N ARG A 563 47.32 27.47 4.78
CA ARG A 563 48.06 26.47 3.98
C ARG A 563 47.94 25.05 4.53
N ILE A 564 47.94 24.91 5.86
CA ILE A 564 47.78 23.61 6.53
C ILE A 564 46.36 23.08 6.27
N LEU A 565 45.33 23.91 6.44
CA LEU A 565 43.94 23.52 6.13
C LEU A 565 43.77 23.16 4.65
N GLU A 566 44.36 23.91 3.72
CA GLU A 566 44.34 23.59 2.29
C GLU A 566 44.99 22.22 2.01
N ARG A 567 46.13 21.92 2.64
CA ARG A 567 46.81 20.62 2.53
C ARG A 567 45.95 19.46 3.02
N TYR A 568 45.12 19.67 4.04
CA TYR A 568 44.19 18.68 4.59
C TYR A 568 42.76 18.84 4.05
N GLN A 569 42.58 19.48 2.88
CA GLN A 569 41.27 19.65 2.23
C GLN A 569 40.20 20.25 3.14
N TRP A 570 40.59 21.18 4.01
CA TRP A 570 39.73 21.85 4.99
C TRP A 570 39.11 20.93 6.07
N ASP A 571 39.69 19.75 6.30
CA ASP A 571 39.41 18.93 7.48
C ASP A 571 40.10 19.53 8.72
N LEU A 572 39.30 20.21 9.54
CA LEU A 572 39.77 20.87 10.74
C LEU A 572 40.29 19.88 11.79
N SER A 573 39.72 18.67 11.89
CA SER A 573 40.14 17.67 12.88
C SER A 573 41.49 17.05 12.53
N ALA A 574 41.71 16.77 11.24
CA ALA A 574 43.01 16.33 10.74
C ALA A 574 44.07 17.43 10.90
N ALA A 575 43.75 18.66 10.53
CA ALA A 575 44.66 19.80 10.66
C ALA A 575 44.99 20.11 12.13
N SER A 576 44.01 20.07 13.04
CA SER A 576 44.23 20.31 14.48
C SER A 576 45.17 19.26 15.08
N ARG A 577 45.02 17.97 14.72
CA ARG A 577 45.96 16.92 15.16
C ARG A 577 47.38 17.15 14.65
N TYR A 578 47.53 17.60 13.42
CA TYR A 578 48.85 17.93 12.86
C TYR A 578 49.52 19.06 13.62
N VAL A 579 48.78 20.12 13.91
CA VAL A 579 49.30 21.31 14.59
C VAL A 579 49.58 21.05 16.07
N LEU A 580 48.71 20.30 16.78
CA LEU A 580 48.93 19.94 18.18
C LEU A 580 50.08 18.96 18.39
N ALA A 581 50.43 18.15 17.37
CA ALA A 581 51.57 17.24 17.41
C ALA A 581 52.93 17.94 17.18
N ARG A 582 52.91 19.22 16.78
CA ARG A 582 54.10 20.02 16.45
C ARG A 582 53.89 21.46 16.95
N PRO A 583 54.09 21.69 18.26
CA PRO A 583 53.82 22.98 18.90
C PRO A 583 54.66 24.14 18.34
#